data_AF-J3BTS3-F1
#
_entry.id   AF-J3BTS3-F1
#
_cell.length_a   1.000
_cell.length_b   1.000
_cell.length_c   1.000
_cell.angle_alpha   90.00
_cell.angle_beta   90.00
_cell.angle_gamma   90.00
#
_symmetry.space_group_name_H-M   'P 1'
#
loop_
_entity.id
_entity.type
_entity.pdbx_description
1 polymer ?
#
loop_
_entity_poly.entity_id
_entity_poly.type
_entity_poly.pdbx_seq_one_letter_code
_entity_poly.pdbx_strand_id
1 'polypeptide(L)' 'MEICVIGLVVSGCVTRAPANDGAGFERLTPSSETRKFIIANDRPFAEQVAAHNETCDQQPACRK' A
#
# COMPACT_ATOMS: atom_id res chain seq x y z
N MET A 1 -10.52 50.59 22.02
CA MET A 1 -10.15 49.86 23.24
C MET A 1 -11.00 48.60 23.22
N GLU A 2 -10.51 47.39 22.93
CA GLU A 2 -9.18 46.76 22.99
C GLU A 2 -9.11 45.80 21.77
N ILE A 3 -8.26 46.03 20.76
CA ILE A 3 -6.93 45.42 20.55
C ILE A 3 -6.85 43.92 20.95
N CYS A 4 -7.28 43.02 20.06
CA CYS A 4 -6.77 41.65 20.01
C CYS A 4 -5.52 41.61 19.12
N VAL A 5 -4.35 41.83 19.73
CA VAL A 5 -3.05 41.49 19.14
C VAL A 5 -2.67 40.10 19.65
N ILE A 6 -2.89 39.06 18.84
CA ILE A 6 -2.10 37.82 18.88
C ILE A 6 -2.02 37.32 17.42
N GLY A 7 -0.87 37.56 16.81
CA GLY A 7 -0.61 37.30 15.39
C GLY A 7 -0.65 35.82 15.02
N LEU A 8 -0.95 35.61 13.73
CA LEU A 8 -0.86 34.36 12.98
C LEU A 8 0.30 33.48 13.46
N VAL A 9 -0.02 32.40 14.18
CA VAL A 9 0.87 31.23 14.23
C VAL A 9 0.86 30.58 12.87
N VAL A 10 2.02 30.68 12.22
CA VAL A 10 2.50 29.93 11.07
C VAL A 10 1.93 28.51 11.04
N SER A 11 0.90 28.27 10.24
CA SER A 11 0.73 26.97 9.58
C SER A 11 1.39 27.07 8.22
N GLY A 12 2.72 27.03 8.21
CA GLY A 12 3.45 26.68 7.00
C GLY A 12 2.89 25.34 6.52
N CYS A 13 2.51 25.26 5.24
CA CYS A 13 2.24 23.98 4.61
C CYS A 13 3.50 23.14 4.75
N VAL A 14 3.55 22.28 5.78
CA VAL A 14 4.58 21.27 5.88
C VAL A 14 4.34 20.36 4.69
N THR A 15 5.17 20.50 3.67
CA THR A 15 5.26 19.53 2.58
C THR A 15 5.66 18.22 3.24
N ARG A 16 4.66 17.41 3.61
CA ARG A 16 4.93 16.06 4.12
C ARG A 16 5.68 15.36 3.00
N ALA A 17 6.86 14.82 3.33
CA ALA A 17 7.54 13.93 2.40
C ALA A 17 6.53 12.87 1.93
N PRO A 18 6.53 12.49 0.64
CA PRO A 18 5.65 11.42 0.19
C PRO A 18 5.89 10.20 1.07
N ALA A 19 4.80 9.53 1.47
CA ALA A 19 4.92 8.30 2.22
C ALA A 19 5.78 7.33 1.39
N ASN A 20 6.74 6.66 2.05
CA ASN A 20 7.36 5.49 1.45
C ASN A 20 6.30 4.37 1.47
N ASP A 21 5.56 4.21 0.38
CA ASP A 21 4.45 3.26 0.26
C ASP A 21 4.88 1.78 0.30
N GLY A 22 6.16 1.51 0.60
CA GLY A 22 6.76 0.19 0.48
C GLY A 22 6.74 -0.26 -0.99
N ALA A 23 6.49 -1.54 -1.23
CA ALA A 23 6.26 -2.02 -2.60
C ALA A 23 4.95 -1.48 -3.22
N GLY A 24 4.09 -0.85 -2.42
CA GLY A 24 2.71 -0.53 -2.79
C GLY A 24 1.83 -1.78 -2.83
N PHE A 25 0.52 -1.57 -3.01
CA PHE A 25 -0.42 -2.65 -3.28
C PHE A 25 -0.38 -2.99 -4.78
N GLU A 26 0.25 -4.11 -5.12
CA GLU A 26 0.51 -4.55 -6.50
C GLU A 26 0.21 -6.04 -6.68
N ARG A 27 -0.15 -6.43 -7.91
CA ARG A 27 -0.40 -7.83 -8.26
C ARG A 27 0.87 -8.66 -8.08
N LEU A 28 0.76 -9.79 -7.40
CA LEU A 28 1.84 -10.77 -7.31
C LEU A 28 1.91 -11.59 -8.59
N THR A 29 3.09 -11.63 -9.22
CA THR A 29 3.36 -12.36 -10.48
C THR A 29 4.45 -13.43 -10.30
N PRO A 30 4.26 -14.42 -9.40
CA PRO A 30 5.27 -15.43 -9.14
C PRO A 30 5.58 -16.27 -10.39
N SER A 31 6.86 -16.62 -10.56
CA SER A 31 7.30 -17.55 -11.60
C SER A 31 6.59 -18.90 -11.48
N SER A 32 6.52 -19.66 -12.57
CA SER A 32 5.91 -20.99 -12.56
C SER A 32 6.58 -21.93 -11.55
N GLU A 33 7.90 -21.83 -11.38
CA GLU A 33 8.67 -22.55 -10.37
C GLU A 33 8.26 -22.15 -8.95
N THR A 34 8.20 -20.85 -8.67
CA THR A 34 7.78 -20.34 -7.36
C THR A 34 6.37 -20.81 -7.01
N ARG A 35 5.43 -20.75 -7.96
CA ARG A 35 4.06 -21.25 -7.76
C ARG A 35 4.05 -22.72 -7.38
N LYS A 36 4.78 -23.56 -8.13
CA LYS A 36 4.87 -25.00 -7.83
C LYS A 36 5.46 -25.24 -6.44
N PHE A 37 6.51 -24.52 -6.09
CA PHE A 37 7.17 -24.62 -4.79
C PHE A 37 6.20 -24.26 -3.66
N ILE A 38 5.53 -23.10 -3.71
CA ILE A 38 4.62 -22.70 -2.64
C ILE A 38 3.39 -23.61 -2.55
N ILE A 39 2.85 -24.09 -3.68
CA ILE A 39 1.72 -25.03 -3.66
C ILE A 39 2.11 -26.36 -2.97
N ALA A 40 3.33 -26.84 -3.24
CA ALA A 40 3.81 -28.11 -2.69
C ALA A 40 4.22 -28.03 -1.21
N ASN A 41 4.73 -26.87 -0.77
CA ASN A 41 5.35 -26.73 0.55
C ASN A 41 4.52 -25.90 1.54
N ASP A 42 3.66 -25.00 1.05
CA ASP A 42 2.87 -24.07 1.87
C ASP A 42 1.56 -23.69 1.17
N ARG A 43 0.61 -24.64 1.19
CA ARG A 43 -0.73 -24.43 0.61
C ARG A 43 -1.46 -23.21 1.22
N PRO A 44 -1.45 -22.97 2.54
CA PRO A 44 -2.05 -21.75 3.11
C PRO A 44 -1.48 -20.46 2.52
N PHE A 45 -0.16 -20.39 2.31
CA PHE A 45 0.44 -19.22 1.66
C PHE A 45 0.04 -19.11 0.18
N ALA A 46 -0.04 -20.22 -0.55
CA ALA A 46 -0.52 -20.21 -1.94
C ALA A 46 -1.96 -19.68 -2.04
N GLU A 47 -2.83 -20.03 -1.09
CA GLU A 47 -4.20 -19.50 -0.99
C GLU A 47 -4.21 -17.99 -0.70
N GLN A 48 -3.31 -17.50 0.16
CA GLN A 48 -3.17 -16.07 0.41
C GLN A 48 -2.70 -15.29 -0.82
N VAL A 49 -1.77 -15.84 -1.61
CA VAL A 49 -1.34 -15.24 -2.88
C VAL A 49 -2.50 -15.14 -3.86
N ALA A 50 -3.34 -16.19 -3.92
CA ALA A 50 -4.54 -16.18 -4.76
C ALA A 50 -5.54 -15.10 -4.30
N ALA A 51 -5.89 -15.08 -3.01
CA ALA A 51 -6.83 -14.11 -2.43
C ALA A 51 -6.32 -12.65 -2.55
N HIS A 52 -5.02 -12.42 -2.39
CA HIS A 52 -4.38 -11.12 -2.64
C HIS A 52 -4.60 -10.67 -4.08
N ASN A 53 -4.35 -11.55 -5.05
CA ASN A 53 -4.50 -11.24 -6.47
C ASN A 53 -5.97 -11.02 -6.87
N GLU A 54 -6.90 -11.79 -6.33
CA GLU A 54 -8.34 -11.58 -6.51
C GLU A 54 -8.78 -10.21 -5.97
N THR A 55 -8.28 -9.84 -4.79
CA THR A 55 -8.54 -8.52 -4.21
C THR A 55 -7.94 -7.42 -5.07
N CYS A 56 -6.70 -7.59 -5.52
CA CYS A 56 -6.03 -6.65 -6.41
C CYS A 56 -6.80 -6.45 -7.73
N ASP A 57 -7.44 -7.49 -8.25
CA ASP A 57 -8.26 -7.38 -9.46
C ASP A 57 -9.48 -6.47 -9.29
N GLN A 58 -10.05 -6.45 -8.09
CA GLN A 58 -11.27 -5.73 -7.74
C GLN A 58 -11.02 -4.28 -7.29
N GLN A 59 -9.82 -3.97 -6.79
CA GLN A 59 -9.53 -2.67 -6.20
C GLN A 59 -8.88 -1.71 -7.21
N PRO A 60 -9.45 -0.51 -7.45
CA PRO A 60 -8.85 0.50 -8.34
C PRO A 60 -7.47 0.97 -7.89
N ALA A 61 -7.17 0.84 -6.60
CA ALA A 61 -5.90 1.22 -6.01
C ALA A 61 -4.75 0.23 -6.30
N CYS A 62 -5.04 -0.96 -6.84
CA CYS A 62 -3.99 -1.94 -7.11
C CYS A 62 -3.23 -1.62 -8.40
N ARG A 63 -1.90 -1.69 -8.34
CA ARG A 63 -1.03 -1.68 -9.52
C ARG A 63 -1.01 -3.07 -10.16
N LYS A 64 -1.14 -3.13 -11.49
CA LYS A 64 -1.29 -4.37 -12.26
C LYS A 64 -0.16 -4.56 -13.25
#